data_AF-A0AAV0P7T0-F1
#
_entry.id   AF-A0AAV0P7T0-F1
#
_cell.length_a   1.000
_cell.length_b   1.000
_cell.length_c   1.000
_cell.angle_alpha   90.00
_cell.angle_beta   90.00
_cell.angle_gamma   90.00
#
_symmetry.space_group_name_H-M   'P 1'
#
loop_
_entity.id
_entity.type
_entity.pdbx_description
1 polymer ?
#
loop_
_entity_poly.entity_id
_entity_poly.type
_entity_poly.pdbx_seq_one_letter_code
_entity_poly.pdbx_strand_id
1 'polypeptide(L)' 'MCHTIKTLFFDFGVNPTVYELDQIPGGREIEQALARHGVAGDFPVVFIGGNLVGGANEIMTLHLNGSLSAMLKRAGALWL' A
#
# COMPACT_ATOMS: atom_id res chain seq x y z
N MET A 1 -7.02 6.31 -7.68
CA MET A 1 -5.89 6.51 -6.76
C MET A 1 -4.90 5.34 -6.71
N CYS A 2 -5.32 4.10 -7.00
CA CYS A 2 -4.41 2.95 -7.05
C CYS A 2 -3.20 3.15 -8.00
N HIS A 3 -3.44 3.68 -9.20
CA HIS A 3 -2.36 3.97 -10.17
C HIS A 3 -1.34 4.97 -9.62
N THR A 4 -1.79 6.05 -8.98
CA THR A 4 -0.92 7.07 -8.38
C THR A 4 0.00 6.48 -7.32
N ILE A 5 -0.54 5.68 -6.41
CA ILE A 5 0.24 5.04 -5.35
C ILE A 5 1.20 3.99 -5.92
N LYS A 6 0.77 3.22 -6.93
CA LYS A 6 1.62 2.28 -7.64
C LYS A 6 2.81 2.99 -8.31
N THR A 7 2.56 4.07 -9.04
CA THR A 7 3.61 4.89 -9.66
C THR A 7 4.54 5.49 -8.61
N LEU A 8 4.01 6.04 -7.52
CA LEU A 8 4.81 6.58 -6.42
C LEU A 8 5.84 5.56 -5.91
N PHE A 9 5.43 4.31 -5.63
CA PHE A 9 6.37 3.28 -5.17
C PHE A 9 7.42 2.93 -6.22
N PHE A 10 7.04 2.86 -7.50
CA PHE A 10 8.02 2.66 -8.57
C PHE A 10 9.01 3.82 -8.71
N ASP A 11 8.56 5.06 -8.54
CA ASP A 11 9.42 6.26 -8.57
C ASP A 11 10.41 6.27 -7.39
N PHE A 12 10.05 5.67 -6.26
CA PHE A 12 10.96 5.40 -5.15
C PHE A 12 12.00 4.29 -5.47
N GLY A 13 11.89 3.59 -6.61
CA GLY A 13 12.71 2.42 -6.93
C GLY A 13 12.30 1.17 -6.16
N VAL A 14 11.09 1.15 -5.57
CA VAL A 14 10.52 -0.01 -4.90
C VAL A 14 9.78 -0.88 -5.92
N ASN A 15 9.85 -2.20 -5.77
CA ASN A 15 9.04 -3.14 -6.54
C ASN A 15 7.91 -3.73 -5.66
N PRO A 16 6.74 -3.06 -5.55
CA PRO A 16 5.66 -3.53 -4.71
C PRO A 16 4.94 -4.74 -5.34
N THR A 17 4.55 -5.70 -4.51
CA THR A 17 3.57 -6.72 -4.91
C THR A 17 2.19 -6.07 -4.96
N VAL A 18 1.52 -6.15 -6.11
CA VAL A 18 0.19 -5.56 -6.32
C VAL A 18 -0.85 -6.68 -6.51
N TYR A 19 -1.89 -6.65 -5.70
CA TYR A 19 -3.05 -7.55 -5.81
C TYR A 19 -4.25 -6.75 -6.33
N GLU A 20 -4.60 -6.97 -7.60
CA GLU A 20 -5.79 -6.38 -8.21
C GLU A 20 -7.00 -7.26 -7.81
N LEU A 21 -7.72 -6.86 -6.75
CA LEU A 21 -8.75 -7.71 -6.12
C LEU A 21 -9.93 -8.03 -7.04
N ASP A 22 -10.21 -7.16 -8.01
CA ASP A 22 -11.21 -7.37 -9.06
C ASP A 22 -10.82 -8.48 -10.06
N GLN A 23 -9.55 -8.90 -10.08
CA GLN A 23 -9.00 -9.84 -11.05
C GLN A 23 -8.56 -11.18 -10.44
N ILE A 24 -8.54 -11.31 -9.11
CA ILE A 24 -8.14 -12.56 -8.45
C ILE A 24 -9.36 -13.37 -7.96
N PRO A 25 -9.33 -14.71 -8.11
CA PRO A 25 -10.30 -15.57 -7.44
C PRO A 25 -10.25 -15.34 -5.93
N GLY A 26 -11.41 -15.14 -5.30
CA GLY A 26 -11.48 -14.86 -3.87
C GLY A 26 -11.27 -13.38 -3.48
N GLY A 27 -11.17 -12.47 -4.46
CA GLY A 27 -10.94 -11.06 -4.21
C GLY A 27 -11.99 -10.43 -3.29
N ARG A 28 -13.28 -10.73 -3.51
CA ARG A 28 -14.39 -10.22 -2.70
C ARG A 28 -14.30 -10.65 -1.22
N GLU A 29 -13.83 -11.87 -0.96
CA GLU A 29 -13.60 -12.39 0.38
C GLU A 29 -12.46 -11.63 1.07
N ILE A 30 -11.40 -11.28 0.33
CA ILE A 30 -10.31 -10.42 0.82
C ILE A 30 -10.84 -9.02 1.12
N GLU A 31 -11.64 -8.42 0.24
CA GLU A 31 -12.27 -7.11 0.48
C GLU A 31 -13.12 -7.11 1.76
N GLN A 32 -13.92 -8.16 1.96
CA GLN A 32 -14.72 -8.32 3.17
C GLN A 32 -13.86 -8.50 4.43
N ALA A 33 -12.75 -9.23 4.34
CA ALA A 33 -11.82 -9.35 5.45
C ALA A 33 -11.18 -8.00 5.79
N LEU A 34 -10.72 -7.24 4.79
CA LEU A 34 -10.19 -5.89 4.96
C LEU A 34 -11.23 -4.94 5.58
N ALA A 35 -12.49 -5.02 5.14
CA ALA A 35 -13.59 -4.25 5.71
C ALA A 35 -13.80 -4.55 7.20
N ARG A 36 -13.70 -5.81 7.63
CA ARG A 36 -13.75 -6.19 9.06
C ARG A 36 -12.60 -5.62 9.88
N HIS A 37 -11.47 -5.32 9.23
CA HIS A 37 -10.32 -4.66 9.84
C HIS A 37 -10.38 -3.11 9.71
N GLY A 38 -11.51 -2.55 9.29
CA GLY A 38 -11.72 -1.10 9.19
C GLY A 38 -11.26 -0.48 7.87
N VAL A 39 -10.91 -1.29 6.87
CA VAL A 39 -10.40 -0.84 5.57
C VAL A 39 -11.40 -1.20 4.46
N ALA A 40 -12.60 -0.62 4.55
CA ALA A 40 -13.70 -0.95 3.65
C ALA A 40 -13.78 0.03 2.47
N GLY A 41 -13.49 -0.43 1.25
CA GLY A 41 -13.78 0.30 0.00
C GLY A 41 -12.78 1.41 -0.38
N ASP A 42 -11.82 1.73 0.47
CA ASP A 42 -10.84 2.81 0.24
C ASP A 42 -9.55 2.30 -0.41
N PHE A 43 -9.66 1.80 -1.65
CA PHE A 43 -8.49 1.34 -2.40
C PHE A 43 -7.60 2.51 -2.87
N PRO A 44 -6.27 2.34 -2.83
CA PRO A 44 -5.53 1.12 -2.52
C PRO A 44 -5.39 0.87 -1.01
N VAL A 45 -5.13 -0.39 -0.61
CA VAL A 45 -4.72 -0.74 0.76
C VAL A 45 -3.24 -1.13 0.74
N VAL A 46 -2.43 -0.46 1.55
CA VAL A 46 -0.97 -0.63 1.52
C VAL A 46 -0.45 -1.25 2.81
N PHE A 47 0.37 -2.27 2.64
CA PHE A 47 1.13 -2.91 3.71
C PHE A 47 2.63 -2.69 3.48
N ILE A 48 3.38 -2.39 4.55
CA ILE A 48 4.84 -2.24 4.50
C ILE A 48 5.45 -3.07 5.64
N GLY A 49 6.37 -3.96 5.31
CA GLY A 49 7.02 -4.84 6.29
C GLY A 49 6.01 -5.73 7.06
N GLY A 50 4.91 -6.12 6.42
CA GLY A 50 3.84 -6.93 7.03
C GLY A 50 2.80 -6.14 7.84
N ASN A 51 2.97 -4.83 8.02
CA ASN A 51 2.04 -3.99 8.79
C ASN A 51 1.09 -3.21 7.86
N LEU A 52 -0.18 -3.11 8.24
CA LEU A 52 -1.14 -2.23 7.57
C LEU A 52 -0.75 -0.77 7.79
N VAL A 53 -0.53 -0.04 6.70
CA VAL A 53 -0.13 1.39 6.75
C VAL A 53 -1.31 2.30 6.48
N GLY A 54 -2.19 1.93 5.56
CA GLY A 54 -3.39 2.71 5.21
C GLY A 54 -3.61 2.78 3.71
N GLY A 55 -4.41 3.76 3.30
CA GLY A 55 -4.75 3.99 1.90
C GLY A 55 -3.95 5.12 1.27
N ALA A 56 -4.50 5.70 0.19
CA ALA A 56 -3.79 6.74 -0.56
C ALA A 56 -3.46 7.96 0.32
N ASN A 57 -4.37 8.39 1.19
CA ASN A 57 -4.18 9.58 2.02
C ASN A 57 -3.06 9.40 3.05
N GLU A 58 -3.02 8.25 3.72
CA GLU A 58 -1.98 7.92 4.69
C GLU A 58 -0.61 7.85 3.99
N ILE A 59 -0.54 7.19 2.83
CA ILE A 59 0.71 7.09 2.05
C ILE A 59 1.18 8.46 1.59
N MET A 60 0.30 9.32 1.09
CA MET A 60 0.66 10.68 0.70
C MET A 60 1.11 11.52 1.89
N THR A 61 0.46 11.39 3.06
CA THR A 61 0.89 12.06 4.29
C THR A 61 2.30 11.63 4.71
N LEU A 62 2.57 10.33 4.68
CA LEU A 62 3.91 9.77 4.99
C LEU A 62 4.97 10.16 3.95
N HIS A 63 4.58 10.31 2.68
CA HIS A 63 5.45 10.80 1.63
C HIS A 63 5.86 12.25 1.90
N LEU A 64 4.87 13.13 2.16
CA LEU A 64 5.09 14.55 2.40
C LEU A 64 5.90 14.83 3.66
N ASN A 65 5.75 14.03 4.71
CA ASN A 65 6.52 14.17 5.95
C ASN A 65 7.86 13.40 5.95
N GLY A 66 8.21 12.74 4.83
CA GLY A 66 9.46 11.98 4.67
C GLY A 66 9.51 10.61 5.35
N SER A 67 8.55 10.27 6.22
CA SER A 67 8.55 9.02 7.00
C SER A 67 8.37 7.77 6.13
N LEU A 68 7.74 7.90 4.96
CA LEU A 68 7.57 6.79 4.01
C LEU A 68 8.91 6.17 3.61
N SER A 69 9.90 7.02 3.29
CA SER A 69 11.24 6.57 2.91
C SER A 69 11.91 5.78 4.05
N ALA A 70 11.80 6.26 5.29
CA ALA A 70 12.35 5.58 6.46
C ALA A 70 11.66 4.22 6.71
N MET A 71 10.34 4.13 6.51
CA MET A 71 9.61 2.87 6.62
C MET A 71 10.05 1.85 5.56
N LEU A 72 10.22 2.30 4.32
CA LEU A 72 10.66 1.44 3.22
C LEU A 72 12.09 0.91 3.43
N LYS A 73 13.01 1.75 3.93
CA LYS A 73 14.37 1.31 4.32
C LYS A 73 14.32 0.26 5.42
N ARG A 74 13.54 0.49 6.48
CA ARG A 74 13.39 -0.49 7.59
C ARG A 74 12.79 -1.82 7.13
N ALA A 75 11.89 -1.79 6.14
CA ALA A 75 11.31 -2.99 5.54
C ALA A 75 12.24 -3.68 4.52
N GLY A 76 13.44 -3.13 4.24
CA GLY A 76 14.37 -3.66 3.23
C GLY A 76 13.91 -3.45 1.79
N ALA A 77 12.89 -2.62 1.57
CA ALA A 77 12.32 -2.34 0.26
C ALA A 77 13.07 -1.25 -0.51
N LEU A 78 13.86 -0.42 0.19
CA LEU A 78 14.62 0.70 -0.37
C LEU A 78 16.06 0.67 0.15
N TRP A 79 17.05 0.83 -0.75
CA TRP A 79 18.49 0.61 -0.48
C TRP A 79 19.38 1.85 -0.51
N LEU A 80 18.82 3.06 -0.65
CA LEU A 80 19.52 4.35 -0.64
C LEU A 80 18.99 5.24 0.47
#